data_AF-A0A7V5C9Y2-F1
#
_entry.id   AF-A0A7V5C9Y2-F1
#
_cell.length_a   1.000
_cell.length_b   1.000
_cell.length_c   1.000
_cell.angle_alpha   90.00
_cell.angle_beta   90.00
_cell.angle_gamma   90.00
#
_symmetry.space_group_name_H-M   'P 1'
#
loop_
_entity.id
_entity.type
_entity.pdbx_description
1 polymer ?
#
loop_
_entity_poly.entity_id
_entity_poly.type
_entity_poly.pdbx_seq_one_letter_code
_entity_poly.pdbx_strand_id
1 'polypeptide(L)'
;MQAATATLAHKGIRRDKINHGQVQADFSGELIKRRKIYPAKLKSYLYDIQLVRNQADYGDESVSRKAASVWLAKSEELLECIEKEMAK
;
A
#
# COMPACT_ATOMS: atom_id res chain seq x y z
N MET A 1 0.01 -5.27 -1.97
CA MET A 1 -0.36 -5.71 -0.58
C MET A 1 0.74 -6.52 0.10
N GLN A 2 1.43 -7.41 -0.61
CA GLN A 2 2.49 -8.25 -0.02
C GLN A 2 3.64 -7.42 0.60
N ALA A 3 4.15 -6.40 -0.13
CA ALA A 3 5.18 -5.50 0.41
C ALA A 3 4.77 -4.84 1.73
N ALA A 4 3.56 -4.25 1.80
CA ALA A 4 3.04 -3.67 3.04
C ALA A 4 2.93 -4.70 4.18
N THR A 5 2.53 -5.93 3.87
CA THR A 5 2.47 -7.03 4.85
C THR A 5 3.86 -7.41 5.34
N ALA A 6 4.83 -7.52 4.44
CA ALA A 6 6.22 -7.84 4.76
C ALA A 6 6.85 -6.76 5.65
N THR A 7 6.63 -5.48 5.33
CA THR A 7 7.08 -4.35 6.15
C THR A 7 6.45 -4.37 7.54
N LEU A 8 5.14 -4.59 7.64
CA LEU A 8 4.46 -4.69 8.95
C LEU A 8 5.08 -5.81 9.78
N ALA A 9 5.27 -6.99 9.20
CA ALA A 9 5.90 -8.13 9.87
C ALA A 9 7.35 -7.84 10.29
N HIS A 10 8.11 -7.14 9.45
CA HIS A 10 9.48 -6.70 9.74
C HIS A 10 9.52 -5.67 10.88
N LYS A 11 8.52 -4.79 11.01
CA LYS A 11 8.39 -3.85 12.13
C LYS A 11 7.63 -4.42 13.34
N GLY A 12 7.49 -5.75 13.42
CA GLY A 12 6.95 -6.49 14.56
C GLY A 12 5.42 -6.58 14.62
N ILE A 13 4.70 -6.16 13.57
CA ILE A 13 3.24 -6.22 13.49
C ILE A 13 2.89 -7.44 12.63
N ARG A 14 2.63 -8.58 13.28
CA ARG A 14 2.30 -9.86 12.63
C ARG A 14 0.84 -10.23 12.84
N ARG A 15 0.30 -10.99 11.89
CA ARG A 15 -1.09 -11.46 11.87
C ARG A 15 -1.14 -12.89 11.36
N ASP A 16 -1.99 -13.69 11.98
CA ASP A 16 -2.24 -15.08 11.57
C ASP A 16 -3.05 -15.16 10.27
N LYS A 17 -3.90 -14.15 10.00
CA LYS A 17 -4.66 -14.02 8.76
C LYS A 17 -4.44 -12.66 8.12
N ILE A 18 -4.15 -12.66 6.82
CA ILE A 18 -3.95 -11.45 6.03
C ILE A 18 -5.32 -10.98 5.51
N ASN A 19 -5.83 -9.91 6.09
CA ASN A 19 -7.00 -9.19 5.58
C ASN A 19 -6.55 -7.85 4.96
N HIS A 20 -6.98 -7.59 3.73
CA HIS A 20 -6.60 -6.39 2.97
C HIS A 20 -6.93 -5.06 3.68
N GLY A 21 -8.16 -4.91 4.18
CA GLY A 21 -8.57 -3.67 4.85
C GLY A 21 -7.80 -3.45 6.14
N GLN A 22 -7.54 -4.52 6.89
CA GLN A 22 -6.77 -4.40 8.12
C GLN A 22 -5.28 -4.10 7.86
N VAL A 23 -4.67 -4.71 6.84
CA VAL A 23 -3.29 -4.39 6.43
C VAL A 23 -3.16 -2.91 6.06
N GLN A 24 -4.13 -2.35 5.34
CA GLN A 24 -4.18 -0.92 5.02
C GLN A 24 -4.28 -0.06 6.28
N ALA A 25 -5.19 -0.43 7.19
CA ALA A 25 -5.41 0.29 8.43
C ALA A 25 -4.15 0.32 9.30
N ASP A 26 -3.46 -0.82 9.45
CA ASP A 26 -2.23 -0.88 10.24
C ASP A 26 -1.09 -0.13 9.59
N PHE A 27 -0.90 -0.27 8.28
CA PHE A 27 0.16 0.43 7.57
C PHE A 27 0.02 1.94 7.75
N SER A 28 -1.18 2.47 7.55
CA SER A 28 -1.45 3.89 7.80
C SER A 28 -1.37 4.27 9.28
N GLY A 29 -2.00 3.50 10.16
CA GLY A 29 -2.12 3.82 11.57
C GLY A 29 -0.78 3.75 12.30
N GLU A 30 -0.09 2.62 12.16
CA GLU A 30 1.15 2.35 12.87
C GLU A 30 2.34 2.99 12.18
N LEU A 31 2.55 2.74 10.89
CA LEU A 31 3.82 3.10 10.24
C LEU A 31 3.84 4.55 9.72
N ILE A 32 2.68 5.15 9.45
CA ILE A 32 2.60 6.56 9.01
C ILE A 32 2.22 7.48 10.16
N LYS A 33 1.07 7.25 10.83
CA LYS A 33 0.57 8.21 11.84
C LYS A 33 1.34 8.13 13.16
N ARG A 34 1.45 6.92 13.73
CA ARG A 34 1.98 6.73 15.09
C ARG A 34 3.50 6.76 15.11
N ARG A 35 4.15 5.91 14.33
CA ARG A 35 5.63 5.76 14.30
C ARG A 35 6.32 6.73 13.36
N LYS A 36 5.58 7.36 12.43
CA LYS A 36 6.10 8.34 11.46
C LYS A 36 7.30 7.83 10.64
N ILE A 37 7.30 6.53 10.32
CA ILE A 37 8.34 5.89 9.51
C ILE A 37 8.18 6.30 8.05
N TYR A 38 6.94 6.31 7.55
CA TYR A 38 6.63 6.63 6.16
C TYR A 38 5.99 8.03 6.01
N PRO A 39 6.20 8.70 4.86
CA PRO A 39 5.58 9.99 4.56
C PRO A 39 4.04 9.94 4.58
N ALA A 40 3.42 11.04 5.05
CA ALA A 40 1.96 11.15 5.16
C ALA A 40 1.22 10.95 3.83
N LYS A 41 1.83 11.33 2.69
CA LYS A 41 1.24 11.16 1.35
C LYS A 41 0.93 9.71 0.99
N LEU A 42 1.66 8.74 1.55
CA LEU A 42 1.48 7.32 1.24
C LEU A 42 0.25 6.71 1.93
N LYS A 43 -0.42 7.47 2.80
CA LYS A 43 -1.53 6.98 3.63
C LYS A 43 -2.67 6.35 2.84
N SER A 44 -3.05 6.95 1.71
CA SER A 44 -4.17 6.44 0.90
C SER A 44 -3.73 5.47 -0.19
N TYR A 45 -2.44 5.41 -0.50
CA TYR A 45 -1.95 4.72 -1.71
C TYR A 45 -2.41 3.26 -1.76
N LEU A 46 -2.28 2.51 -0.66
CA LEU A 46 -2.71 1.11 -0.62
C LEU A 46 -4.21 0.92 -0.85
N TYR A 47 -5.03 1.86 -0.39
CA TYR A 47 -6.48 1.83 -0.59
C TYR A 47 -6.82 2.19 -2.03
N ASP A 48 -6.27 3.30 -2.52
CA ASP A 48 -6.57 3.80 -3.86
C ASP A 48 -6.08 2.83 -4.96
N ILE A 49 -4.88 2.23 -4.80
CA ILE A 49 -4.38 1.19 -5.70
C ILE A 49 -5.30 -0.03 -5.68
N GLN A 50 -5.82 -0.42 -4.51
CA GLN A 50 -6.76 -1.54 -4.44
C GLN A 50 -8.08 -1.21 -5.16
N LEU A 51 -8.60 0.02 -5.05
CA LEU A 51 -9.79 0.42 -5.79
C LEU A 51 -9.59 0.29 -7.31
N VAL A 52 -8.46 0.77 -7.82
CA VAL A 52 -8.13 0.72 -9.25
C VAL A 52 -7.97 -0.71 -9.72
N ARG A 53 -7.32 -1.56 -8.90
CA ARG A 53 -7.22 -2.99 -9.18
C ARG A 53 -8.60 -3.66 -9.20
N ASN A 54 -9.45 -3.37 -8.22
CA ASN A 54 -10.79 -3.94 -8.16
C ASN A 54 -11.63 -3.53 -9.37
N GLN A 55 -11.51 -2.27 -9.83
CA GLN A 55 -12.15 -1.82 -11.06
C GLN A 55 -11.61 -2.60 -12.28
N ALA A 56 -10.29 -2.77 -12.38
CA ALA A 56 -9.69 -3.49 -13.51
C ALA A 56 -10.08 -4.97 -13.56
N ASP A 57 -10.14 -5.63 -12.39
CA ASP A 57 -10.35 -7.08 -12.29
C ASP A 57 -11.84 -7.46 -12.26
N TYR A 58 -12.69 -6.60 -11.70
CA TYR A 58 -14.09 -6.93 -11.39
C TYR A 58 -15.09 -5.86 -11.84
N GLY A 59 -14.62 -4.73 -12.36
CA GLY A 59 -15.50 -3.68 -12.85
C GLY A 59 -16.00 -3.98 -14.25
N ASP A 60 -17.19 -3.44 -14.57
CA ASP A 60 -17.74 -3.47 -15.92
C ASP A 60 -17.01 -2.50 -16.87
N GLU A 61 -16.25 -1.55 -16.32
CA GLU A 61 -15.50 -0.53 -17.06
C GLU A 61 -13.99 -0.72 -16.94
N SER A 62 -13.32 -0.68 -18.09
CA SER A 62 -11.85 -0.68 -18.16
C SER A 62 -11.22 0.56 -17.52
N VAL A 63 -10.09 0.36 -16.85
CA VAL A 63 -9.26 1.46 -16.33
C VAL A 63 -8.60 2.22 -17.48
N SER A 64 -8.74 3.55 -17.52
CA SER A 64 -8.09 4.37 -18.55
C SER A 64 -6.56 4.28 -18.48
N ARG A 65 -5.89 4.42 -19.62
CA ARG A 65 -4.41 4.46 -19.69
C ARG A 65 -3.82 5.50 -18.73
N LYS A 66 -4.43 6.68 -18.67
CA LYS A 66 -3.98 7.77 -17.79
C LYS A 66 -4.04 7.36 -16.32
N ALA A 67 -5.15 6.76 -15.90
CA ALA A 67 -5.30 6.27 -14.53
C ALA A 67 -4.29 5.15 -14.23
N ALA A 68 -4.12 4.20 -15.14
CA ALA A 68 -3.14 3.12 -15.00
C ALA A 68 -1.71 3.66 -14.82
N SER A 69 -1.27 4.61 -15.65
CA SER A 69 0.05 5.23 -15.53
C SER A 69 0.27 5.95 -14.21
N VAL A 70 -0.75 6.68 -13.71
CA VAL A 70 -0.66 7.38 -12.42
C VAL A 70 -0.51 6.38 -11.27
N TRP A 71 -1.29 5.30 -11.27
CA TRP A 71 -1.25 4.32 -10.19
C TRP A 71 -0.06 3.39 -10.24
N LEU A 72 0.51 3.17 -11.44
CA LEU A 72 1.81 2.51 -11.58
C LEU A 72 2.91 3.33 -10.91
N ALA A 73 3.05 4.61 -11.27
CA ALA A 73 4.07 5.49 -10.70
C ALA A 73 3.94 5.61 -9.17
N LYS A 74 2.71 5.70 -8.64
CA LYS A 74 2.47 5.71 -7.19
C LYS A 74 2.80 4.37 -6.51
N SER A 75 2.61 3.26 -7.21
CA SER A 75 2.99 1.93 -6.71
C SER A 75 4.51 1.79 -6.62
N GLU A 76 5.23 2.27 -7.62
CA GLU A 76 6.69 2.32 -7.64
C GLU A 76 7.23 3.19 -6.50
N GLU A 77 6.67 4.39 -6.32
CA GLU A 77 7.03 5.30 -5.22
C GLU A 77 6.84 4.65 -3.83
N LEU A 78 5.74 3.92 -3.64
CA LEU A 78 5.47 3.18 -2.40
C LEU A 78 6.52 2.09 -2.16
N LEU A 79 6.87 1.32 -3.20
CA LEU A 79 7.86 0.26 -3.11
C LEU A 79 9.25 0.81 -2.80
N GLU A 80 9.65 1.89 -3.48
CA GLU A 80 10.94 2.55 -3.23
C GLU A 80 11.07 3.03 -1.78
N CYS A 81 9.99 3.59 -1.22
CA CYS A 81 9.97 3.98 0.19
C CYS A 81 10.12 2.76 1.13
N ILE A 82 9.41 1.67 0.83
CA ILE A 82 9.48 0.44 1.61
C ILE A 82 10.89 -0.17 1.57
N GLU A 83 11.49 -0.27 0.39
CA GLU A 83 12.83 -0.81 0.20
C GLU A 83 13.87 0.00 0.99
N LYS A 84 13.81 1.33 0.90
CA LYS A 84 14.70 2.23 1.66
C LYS A 84 14.57 2.05 3.18
N GLU A 85 13.37 1.81 3.68
CA GLU A 85 13.13 1.60 5.12
C GLU A 85 13.42 0.17 5.60
N MET A 86 13.49 -0.81 4.70
CA MET A 86 13.87 -2.19 4.99
C MET A 86 15.38 -2.44 4.89
N ALA A 87 16.10 -1.61 4.13
CA ALA A 87 17.56 -1.63 4.04
C ALA A 87 18.27 -0.99 5.25
N LYS A 88 17.52 -0.38 6.17
CA LYS A 88 18.00 0.20 7.43
C LYS A 88 17.85 -0.80 8.56
#